data_AF-A0A7S1J2E5-F1
#
_entry.id   AF-A0A7S1J2E5-F1
#
_cell.length_a   1.000
_cell.length_b   1.000
_cell.length_c   1.000
_cell.angle_alpha   90.00
_cell.angle_beta   90.00
_cell.angle_gamma   90.00
#
_symmetry.space_group_name_H-M   'P 1'
#
loop_
_entity.id
_entity.type
_entity.pdbx_description
1 polymer ?
#
loop_
_entity_poly.entity_id
_entity_poly.type
_entity_poly.pdbx_seq_one_letter_code
_entity_poly.pdbx_strand_id
1 'polypeptide(L)'
;EDVKRLADLQFDMADIQKQLDLMPSELMEKEEQIMSLRDELRFHQQLIAELQDQHEDARKLLAQSEEQALQQERLQEELALHVQAGEERYEALLKEHKALMEDHKAVILEKEDATRTIFELQNQVDDKDDELKALRAALAGTPEAIIAGSGKGCLTADSPQGAHSLERDVQQQLEVIGELTARNERLLEKVAELEADGEQKGKDLQVAMARYLDLVEARCEYEKVLACQEEQQREQDRLTEDLRVLQERSVRDAEERERERERWEADQRQRVAELHAARLAAGSASDVVRDLQGLRVETEEEAKAASMEAVVCKLQVRELEKQKGDLEQKVRELLNDAEAQGEELRALRRQSIEHHKQVHALETEQREAQQCLLDLQWTVQDKDRQLEEMARQPRLLLPHTGQEELLVKMEAQALDLQAEAAKARVQVEQQALQVAALQAECNDLRVAAAQHEDVER
;
A
#
# COMPACT_ATOMS: atom_id res chain seq x y z
N GLU A 1 -94.64 -16.14 -63.81
CA GLU A 1 -93.87 -16.30 -62.56
C GLU A 1 -92.42 -16.65 -62.84
N ASP A 2 -92.14 -17.58 -63.75
CA ASP A 2 -90.76 -17.99 -64.07
C ASP A 2 -89.89 -16.87 -64.66
N VAL A 3 -90.44 -15.97 -65.47
CA VAL A 3 -89.72 -14.78 -65.99
C VAL A 3 -89.30 -13.83 -64.86
N LYS A 4 -90.12 -13.72 -63.81
CA LYS A 4 -89.79 -12.89 -62.64
C LYS A 4 -88.67 -13.52 -61.82
N ARG A 5 -88.74 -14.84 -61.60
CA ARG A 5 -87.65 -15.61 -60.96
C ARG A 5 -86.33 -15.52 -61.74
N LEU A 6 -86.39 -15.53 -63.06
CA LEU A 6 -85.21 -15.34 -63.91
C LEU A 6 -84.61 -13.94 -63.78
N ALA A 7 -85.44 -12.90 -63.72
CA ALA A 7 -84.97 -11.54 -63.51
C ALA A 7 -84.35 -11.33 -62.12
N ASP A 8 -84.96 -11.91 -61.08
CA ASP A 8 -84.44 -11.87 -59.71
C ASP A 8 -83.08 -12.61 -59.63
N LEU A 9 -82.95 -13.79 -60.25
CA LEU A 9 -81.68 -14.53 -60.32
C LEU A 9 -80.60 -13.81 -61.13
N GLN A 10 -80.97 -13.10 -62.20
CA GLN A 10 -80.02 -12.29 -62.97
C GLN A 10 -79.52 -11.09 -62.17
N PHE A 11 -80.37 -10.50 -61.34
CA PHE A 11 -79.98 -9.43 -60.42
C PHE A 11 -79.04 -9.96 -59.34
N ASP A 12 -79.38 -11.09 -58.71
CA ASP A 12 -78.53 -11.74 -57.70
C ASP A 12 -77.16 -12.13 -58.28
N MET A 13 -77.11 -12.65 -59.51
CA MET A 13 -75.83 -12.95 -60.17
C MET A 13 -75.01 -11.69 -60.45
N ALA A 14 -75.63 -10.58 -60.83
CA ALA A 14 -74.93 -9.33 -61.09
C ALA A 14 -74.35 -8.72 -59.79
N ASP A 15 -75.08 -8.81 -58.69
CA ASP A 15 -74.60 -8.36 -57.38
C ASP A 15 -73.47 -9.27 -56.85
N ILE A 16 -73.61 -10.59 -57.00
CA ILE A 16 -72.53 -11.54 -56.65
C ILE A 16 -71.28 -11.25 -57.51
N GLN A 17 -71.44 -11.03 -58.82
CA GLN A 17 -70.33 -10.72 -59.71
C GLN A 17 -69.62 -9.43 -59.27
N LYS A 18 -70.39 -8.41 -58.89
CA LYS A 18 -69.85 -7.14 -58.41
C LYS A 18 -69.10 -7.28 -57.08
N GLN A 19 -69.59 -8.11 -56.15
CA GLN A 19 -68.86 -8.44 -54.92
C GLN A 19 -67.57 -9.20 -55.23
N LEU A 20 -67.63 -10.16 -56.15
CA LEU A 20 -66.47 -10.96 -56.57
C LEU A 20 -65.39 -10.11 -57.26
N ASP A 21 -65.79 -9.05 -57.96
CA ASP A 21 -64.88 -8.09 -58.60
C ASP A 21 -64.21 -7.13 -57.59
N LEU A 22 -64.82 -6.89 -56.42
CA LEU A 22 -64.31 -6.01 -55.36
C LEU A 22 -63.36 -6.73 -54.38
N MET A 23 -63.63 -8.00 -54.06
CA MET A 23 -62.83 -8.79 -53.10
C MET A 23 -61.32 -8.83 -53.39
N PRO A 24 -60.83 -8.94 -54.65
CA PRO A 24 -59.40 -8.93 -54.93
C PRO A 24 -58.72 -7.60 -54.55
N SER A 25 -59.45 -6.49 -54.65
CA SER A 25 -58.92 -5.15 -54.31
C SER A 25 -58.82 -4.98 -52.79
N GLU A 26 -59.84 -5.43 -52.06
CA GLU A 26 -59.84 -5.43 -50.59
C GLU A 26 -58.79 -6.37 -50.02
N LEU A 27 -58.62 -7.56 -50.63
CA LEU A 27 -57.57 -8.50 -50.28
C LEU A 27 -56.18 -7.87 -50.47
N MET A 28 -55.94 -7.21 -51.61
CA MET A 28 -54.67 -6.51 -51.84
C MET A 28 -54.41 -5.41 -50.81
N GLU A 29 -55.42 -4.61 -50.46
CA GLU A 29 -55.26 -3.54 -49.45
C GLU A 29 -54.91 -4.12 -48.07
N LYS A 30 -55.52 -5.25 -47.69
CA LYS A 30 -55.18 -5.96 -46.44
C LYS A 30 -53.80 -6.59 -46.49
N GLU A 31 -53.40 -7.17 -47.62
CA GLU A 31 -52.04 -7.70 -47.81
C GLU A 31 -50.98 -6.59 -47.71
N GLU A 32 -51.24 -5.41 -48.26
CA GLU A 32 -50.37 -4.24 -48.16
C GLU A 32 -50.27 -3.73 -46.72
N GLN A 33 -51.38 -3.65 -45.99
CA GLN A 33 -51.40 -3.31 -44.55
C GLN A 33 -50.60 -4.33 -43.72
N ILE A 34 -50.75 -5.63 -43.99
CA ILE A 34 -49.99 -6.69 -43.30
C ILE A 34 -48.49 -6.55 -43.59
N MET A 35 -48.11 -6.22 -44.83
CA MET A 35 -46.70 -5.99 -45.16
C MET A 35 -46.14 -4.78 -44.41
N SER A 36 -46.87 -3.65 -44.39
CA SER A 36 -46.47 -2.46 -43.64
C SER A 36 -46.26 -2.74 -42.14
N LEU A 37 -47.21 -3.44 -41.50
CA LEU A 37 -47.10 -3.80 -40.09
C LEU A 37 -45.94 -4.77 -39.81
N ARG A 38 -45.65 -5.69 -40.74
CA ARG A 38 -44.49 -6.58 -40.63
C ARG A 38 -43.17 -5.81 -40.70
N ASP A 39 -43.09 -4.80 -41.56
CA ASP A 39 -41.90 -3.97 -41.68
C ASP A 39 -41.70 -3.08 -40.44
N GLU A 40 -42.78 -2.50 -39.89
CA GLU A 40 -42.74 -1.78 -38.60
C GLU A 40 -42.31 -2.70 -37.44
N LEU A 41 -42.84 -3.93 -37.39
CA LEU A 41 -42.45 -4.91 -36.37
C LEU A 41 -40.95 -5.23 -36.46
N ARG A 42 -40.41 -5.42 -37.67
CA ARG A 42 -38.97 -5.65 -37.88
C ARG A 42 -38.13 -4.45 -37.43
N PHE A 43 -38.57 -3.24 -37.76
CA PHE A 43 -37.89 -2.01 -37.33
C PHE A 43 -37.83 -1.92 -35.80
N HIS A 44 -38.93 -2.17 -35.10
CA HIS A 44 -38.95 -2.16 -33.65
C HIS A 44 -38.10 -3.29 -33.04
N GLN A 45 -38.07 -4.48 -33.63
CA GLN A 45 -37.19 -5.56 -33.19
C GLN A 45 -35.71 -5.20 -33.32
N GLN A 46 -35.32 -4.52 -34.40
CA GLN A 46 -33.97 -4.01 -34.57
C GLN A 46 -33.63 -2.94 -33.54
N LEU A 47 -34.53 -1.98 -33.32
CA LEU A 47 -34.33 -0.93 -32.31
C LEU A 47 -34.19 -1.50 -30.90
N ILE A 48 -34.96 -2.53 -30.55
CA ILE A 48 -34.83 -3.21 -29.25
C ILE A 48 -33.45 -3.87 -29.11
N ALA A 49 -32.97 -4.55 -30.15
CA ALA A 49 -31.64 -5.17 -30.14
C ALA A 49 -30.53 -4.12 -29.95
N GLU A 50 -30.59 -3.00 -30.69
CA GLU A 50 -29.62 -1.90 -30.53
C GLU A 50 -29.63 -1.29 -29.13
N LEU A 51 -30.81 -1.11 -28.53
CA LEU A 51 -30.94 -0.61 -27.16
C LEU A 51 -30.42 -1.60 -26.12
N GLN A 52 -30.56 -2.91 -26.36
CA GLN A 52 -30.01 -3.95 -25.50
C GLN A 52 -28.48 -3.94 -25.53
N ASP A 53 -27.89 -3.85 -26.73
CA ASP A 53 -26.42 -3.75 -26.89
C ASP A 53 -25.89 -2.49 -26.19
N GLN A 54 -26.54 -1.33 -26.38
CA GLN A 54 -26.17 -0.09 -25.69
C GLN A 54 -26.24 -0.21 -24.16
N HIS A 55 -27.26 -0.89 -23.65
CA HIS A 55 -27.41 -1.12 -22.21
C HIS A 55 -26.32 -2.03 -21.66
N GLU A 56 -25.91 -3.05 -22.42
CA GLU A 56 -24.86 -3.97 -22.02
C GLU A 56 -23.47 -3.31 -22.04
N ASP A 57 -23.20 -2.46 -23.02
CA ASP A 57 -21.98 -1.64 -23.06
C ASP A 57 -21.94 -0.62 -21.92
N ALA A 58 -23.06 0.05 -21.62
CA ALA A 58 -23.16 0.95 -20.47
C ALA A 58 -22.90 0.23 -19.14
N ARG A 59 -23.40 -1.00 -18.98
CA ARG A 59 -23.11 -1.84 -17.80
C ARG A 59 -21.63 -2.18 -17.67
N LYS A 60 -20.96 -2.54 -18.77
CA LYS A 60 -19.53 -2.83 -18.76
C LYS A 60 -18.70 -1.61 -18.37
N LEU A 61 -19.04 -0.43 -18.90
CA LEU A 61 -18.39 0.82 -18.54
C LEU A 61 -18.59 1.17 -17.06
N LEU A 62 -19.80 0.97 -16.52
CA LEU A 62 -20.07 1.17 -15.10
C LEU A 62 -19.17 0.27 -14.23
N ALA A 63 -19.14 -1.03 -14.52
CA ALA A 63 -18.30 -1.98 -13.79
C ALA A 63 -16.81 -1.63 -13.85
N GLN A 64 -16.31 -1.20 -15.02
CA GLN A 64 -14.94 -0.71 -15.17
C GLN A 64 -14.67 0.54 -14.33
N SER A 65 -15.63 1.48 -14.27
CA SER A 65 -15.48 2.70 -13.47
C SER A 65 -15.50 2.42 -11.96
N GLU A 66 -16.31 1.47 -11.52
CA GLU A 66 -16.36 1.02 -10.11
C GLU A 66 -15.06 0.32 -9.71
N GLU A 67 -14.51 -0.52 -10.59
CA GLU A 67 -13.22 -1.16 -10.37
C GLU A 67 -12.07 -0.14 -10.31
N GLN A 68 -12.08 0.86 -11.19
CA GLN A 68 -11.11 1.96 -11.17
C GLN A 68 -11.20 2.79 -9.89
N ALA A 69 -12.42 3.10 -9.42
CA ALA A 69 -12.63 3.83 -8.17
C ALA A 69 -12.09 3.05 -6.95
N LEU A 70 -12.34 1.74 -6.88
CA LEU A 70 -11.80 0.87 -5.84
C LEU A 70 -10.26 0.78 -5.89
N GLN A 71 -9.68 0.70 -7.09
CA GLN A 71 -8.23 0.71 -7.26
C GLN A 71 -7.62 2.04 -6.79
N GLN A 72 -8.24 3.17 -7.14
CA GLN A 72 -7.82 4.46 -6.63
C GLN A 72 -7.91 4.53 -5.11
N GLU A 73 -9.03 4.15 -4.51
CA GLU A 73 -9.21 4.15 -3.04
C GLU A 73 -8.09 3.37 -2.34
N ARG A 74 -7.75 2.17 -2.83
CA ARG A 74 -6.60 1.39 -2.31
C ARG A 74 -5.28 2.12 -2.43
N LEU A 75 -5.01 2.74 -3.58
CA LEU A 75 -3.80 3.55 -3.76
C LEU A 75 -3.77 4.74 -2.81
N GLN A 76 -4.92 5.37 -2.52
CA GLN A 76 -5.00 6.46 -1.55
C GLN A 76 -4.70 5.97 -0.13
N GLU A 77 -5.23 4.80 0.26
CA GLU A 77 -4.93 4.18 1.55
C GLU A 77 -3.45 3.82 1.70
N GLU A 78 -2.85 3.20 0.68
CA GLU A 78 -1.41 2.89 0.67
C GLU A 78 -0.55 4.16 0.77
N LEU A 79 -0.91 5.20 0.02
CA LEU A 79 -0.20 6.48 0.07
C LEU A 79 -0.30 7.11 1.46
N ALA A 80 -1.48 7.09 2.09
CA ALA A 80 -1.69 7.64 3.43
C ALA A 80 -0.84 6.90 4.48
N LEU A 81 -0.73 5.57 4.40
CA LEU A 81 0.14 4.78 5.27
C LEU A 81 1.62 5.15 5.08
N HIS A 82 2.05 5.34 3.82
CA HIS A 82 3.41 5.79 3.52
C HIS A 82 3.71 7.19 4.06
N VAL A 83 2.74 8.12 4.03
CA VAL A 83 2.88 9.45 4.67
C VAL A 83 3.11 9.30 6.14
N GLN A 84 2.22 8.58 6.81
CA GLN A 84 2.27 8.46 8.25
C GLN A 84 3.59 7.84 8.70
N ALA A 85 4.04 6.78 8.01
CA ALA A 85 5.36 6.18 8.26
C ALA A 85 6.52 7.15 7.98
N GLY A 86 6.39 8.01 6.97
CA GLY A 86 7.36 9.07 6.66
C GLY A 86 7.43 10.16 7.74
N GLU A 87 6.27 10.62 8.23
CA GLU A 87 6.17 11.61 9.30
C GLU A 87 6.77 11.09 10.61
N GLU A 88 6.47 9.84 10.98
CA GLU A 88 7.04 9.21 12.18
C GLU A 88 8.58 9.10 12.09
N ARG A 89 9.11 8.74 10.90
CA ARG A 89 10.57 8.72 10.67
C ARG A 89 11.19 10.10 10.75
N TYR A 90 10.54 11.12 10.20
CA TYR A 90 11.00 12.51 10.28
C TYR A 90 11.05 13.00 11.72
N GLU A 91 10.00 12.75 12.52
CA GLU A 91 9.98 13.13 13.92
C GLU A 91 11.07 12.41 14.73
N ALA A 92 11.33 11.14 14.46
CA ALA A 92 12.39 10.37 15.11
C ALA A 92 13.77 10.97 14.82
N LEU A 93 14.08 11.26 13.55
CA LEU A 93 15.33 11.91 13.15
C LEU A 93 15.48 13.31 13.74
N LEU A 94 14.39 14.07 13.83
CA LEU A 94 14.40 15.40 14.44
C LEU A 94 14.74 15.33 15.94
N LYS A 95 14.24 14.31 16.65
CA LYS A 95 14.57 14.05 18.07
C LYS A 95 16.04 13.66 18.21
N GLU A 96 16.53 12.76 17.36
CA GLU A 96 17.94 12.32 17.36
C GLU A 96 18.89 13.51 17.10
N HIS A 97 18.58 14.35 16.11
CA HIS A 97 19.38 15.54 15.82
C HIS A 97 19.40 16.54 16.99
N LYS A 98 18.26 16.77 17.66
CA LYS A 98 18.20 17.62 18.85
C LYS A 98 19.06 17.07 20.00
N ALA A 99 19.00 15.76 20.24
CA ALA A 99 19.82 15.11 21.26
C ALA A 99 21.32 15.25 20.96
N LEU A 100 21.75 14.99 19.73
CA LEU A 100 23.13 15.17 19.28
C LEU A 100 23.62 16.63 19.44
N MET A 101 22.76 17.60 19.14
CA MET A 101 23.08 19.03 19.34
C MET A 101 23.29 19.38 20.82
N GLU A 102 22.48 18.82 21.72
CA GLU A 102 22.64 19.02 23.16
C GLU A 102 23.92 18.36 23.69
N ASP A 103 24.22 17.13 23.25
CA ASP A 103 25.44 16.41 23.61
C ASP A 103 26.70 17.14 23.11
N HIS A 104 26.67 17.62 21.86
CA HIS A 104 27.79 18.39 21.31
C HIS A 104 28.00 19.70 22.09
N LYS A 105 26.93 20.38 22.48
CA LYS A 105 26.99 21.58 23.33
C LYS A 105 27.57 21.27 24.72
N ALA A 106 27.23 20.13 25.31
CA ALA A 106 27.79 19.70 26.59
C ALA A 106 29.31 19.47 26.51
N VAL A 107 29.78 18.80 25.45
CA VAL A 107 31.23 18.59 25.21
C VAL A 107 31.98 19.91 25.05
N ILE A 108 31.41 20.87 24.32
CA ILE A 108 32.01 22.21 24.17
C ILE A 108 32.17 22.89 25.54
N LEU A 109 31.13 22.85 26.38
CA LEU A 109 31.19 23.45 27.72
C LEU A 109 32.22 22.75 28.62
N GLU A 110 32.28 21.42 28.60
CA GLU A 110 33.27 20.67 29.39
C GLU A 110 34.71 20.95 28.92
N LYS A 111 34.90 21.13 27.61
CA LYS A 111 36.19 21.56 27.04
C LYS A 111 36.57 22.97 27.49
N GLU A 112 35.64 23.92 27.48
CA GLU A 112 35.88 25.29 27.95
C GLU A 112 36.29 25.32 29.42
N ASP A 113 35.60 24.57 30.28
CA ASP A 113 35.92 24.45 31.71
C ASP A 113 37.29 23.79 31.95
N ALA A 114 37.60 22.72 31.22
CA ALA A 114 38.91 22.06 31.31
C ALA A 114 40.04 23.01 30.89
N THR A 115 39.87 23.74 29.79
CA THR A 115 40.84 24.72 29.28
C THR A 115 41.06 25.85 30.29
N ARG A 116 39.99 26.33 30.93
CA ARG A 116 40.06 27.35 31.98
C ARG A 116 40.84 26.86 33.19
N THR A 117 40.60 25.61 33.61
CA THR A 117 41.30 24.99 34.74
C THR A 117 42.80 24.81 34.45
N ILE A 118 43.16 24.41 33.23
CA ILE A 118 44.57 24.32 32.80
C ILE A 118 45.24 25.70 32.87
N PHE A 119 44.57 26.74 32.40
CA PHE A 119 45.10 28.11 32.45
C PHE A 119 45.34 28.58 33.90
N GLU A 120 44.41 28.28 34.81
CA GLU A 120 44.57 28.59 36.25
C GLU A 120 45.74 27.82 36.88
N LEU A 121 45.90 26.53 36.55
CA LEU A 121 47.01 25.71 37.04
C LEU A 121 48.35 26.15 36.46
N GLN A 122 48.41 26.58 35.20
CA GLN A 122 49.62 27.15 34.59
C GLN A 122 50.05 28.42 35.31
N ASN A 123 49.12 29.34 35.60
CA ASN A 123 49.44 30.53 36.40
C ASN A 123 49.97 30.16 37.79
N GLN A 124 49.39 29.15 38.45
CA GLN A 124 49.90 28.68 39.75
C GLN A 124 51.30 28.06 39.64
N VAL A 125 51.58 27.30 38.58
CA VAL A 125 52.92 26.75 38.32
C VAL A 125 53.90 27.90 38.10
N ASP A 126 53.56 28.89 37.28
CA ASP A 126 54.42 30.06 37.00
C ASP A 126 54.72 30.87 38.27
N ASP A 127 53.69 31.13 39.10
CA ASP A 127 53.84 31.80 40.40
C ASP A 127 54.79 31.01 41.33
N LYS A 128 54.64 29.68 41.37
CA LYS A 128 55.49 28.79 42.18
C LYS A 128 56.91 28.70 41.65
N ASP A 129 57.09 28.73 40.34
CA ASP A 129 58.40 28.73 39.69
C ASP A 129 59.14 30.05 39.97
N ASP A 130 58.42 31.17 40.02
CA ASP A 130 58.98 32.47 40.40
C ASP A 130 59.33 32.53 41.90
N GLU A 131 58.51 31.95 42.80
CA GLU A 131 58.87 31.72 44.20
C GLU A 131 60.16 30.88 44.33
N LEU A 132 60.27 29.80 43.54
CA LEU A 132 61.45 28.93 43.52
C LEU A 132 62.69 29.63 42.98
N LYS A 133 62.56 30.47 41.94
CA LYS A 133 63.65 31.33 41.46
C LYS A 133 64.09 32.31 42.54
N ALA A 134 63.16 32.91 43.28
CA ALA A 134 63.47 33.82 44.38
C ALA A 134 64.19 33.10 45.53
N LEU A 135 63.73 31.91 45.93
CA LEU A 135 64.38 31.07 46.94
C LEU A 135 65.78 30.60 46.49
N ARG A 136 65.93 30.17 45.23
CA ARG A 136 67.23 29.80 44.65
C ARG A 136 68.18 30.99 44.56
N ALA A 137 67.67 32.19 44.24
CA ALA A 137 68.47 33.42 44.26
C ALA A 137 68.90 33.81 45.67
N ALA A 138 68.07 33.59 46.69
CA ALA A 138 68.44 33.77 48.09
C ALA A 138 69.51 32.75 48.54
N LEU A 139 69.40 31.49 48.09
CA LEU A 139 70.38 30.42 48.33
C LEU A 139 71.72 30.68 47.58
N ALA A 140 71.65 31.18 46.35
CA ALA A 140 72.80 31.53 45.51
C ALA A 140 73.42 32.88 45.89
N GLY A 141 72.67 33.74 46.59
CA GLY A 141 73.14 34.97 47.22
C GLY A 141 73.92 34.73 48.52
N THR A 142 74.01 33.48 48.98
CA THR A 142 74.99 33.07 49.99
C THR A 142 76.22 32.44 49.33
N PRO A 143 77.19 33.26 48.91
CA PRO A 143 78.57 32.95 49.27
C PRO A 143 79.33 34.21 49.71
N GLU A 144 80.02 34.08 50.84
CA GLU A 144 81.23 34.85 51.16
C GLU A 144 81.11 36.38 51.28
N ALA A 145 80.30 36.86 52.23
CA ALA A 145 80.55 38.16 52.87
C ALA A 145 81.15 38.00 54.28
N ILE A 146 82.02 37.01 54.51
CA ILE A 146 82.90 36.96 55.71
C ILE A 146 84.29 36.42 55.34
N ILE A 147 84.96 36.95 54.32
CA ILE A 147 86.44 37.02 54.34
C ILE A 147 86.85 38.36 53.70
N ALA A 148 86.72 39.43 54.48
CA ALA A 148 87.78 40.43 54.68
C ALA A 148 87.21 41.64 55.42
N GLY A 149 87.65 41.83 56.67
CA GLY A 149 87.88 43.19 57.14
C GLY A 149 87.05 43.69 58.32
N SER A 150 87.29 43.05 59.46
CA SER A 150 87.46 43.72 60.77
C SER A 150 86.23 44.06 61.60
N GLY A 151 86.31 43.66 62.87
CA GLY A 151 85.50 44.25 63.94
C GLY A 151 84.80 43.24 64.83
N LYS A 152 85.59 42.37 65.49
CA LYS A 152 85.31 41.72 66.79
C LYS A 152 83.93 42.01 67.39
N GLY A 153 83.07 41.01 67.33
CA GLY A 153 81.79 41.00 68.04
C GLY A 153 81.30 39.57 68.16
N CYS A 154 81.72 38.91 69.24
CA CYS A 154 81.38 37.55 69.62
C CYS A 154 79.86 37.32 69.66
N LEU A 155 79.35 36.44 68.80
CA LEU A 155 78.19 35.58 69.08
C LEU A 155 78.40 34.23 68.40
N THR A 156 78.64 33.22 69.24
CA THR A 156 78.54 31.79 68.97
C THR A 156 77.08 31.39 68.83
N ALA A 157 76.69 30.81 67.69
CA ALA A 157 75.59 29.87 67.47
C ALA A 157 75.59 29.55 65.97
N ASP A 158 76.39 28.59 65.51
CA ASP A 158 75.91 27.23 65.24
C ASP A 158 74.38 27.15 65.11
N SER A 159 73.90 27.27 63.87
CA SER A 159 72.80 26.41 63.47
C SER A 159 72.87 26.11 61.96
N PRO A 160 73.34 24.91 61.55
CA PRO A 160 73.08 24.40 60.20
C PRO A 160 71.58 24.17 59.94
N GLN A 161 70.69 24.42 60.90
CA GLN A 161 69.24 24.24 60.75
C GLN A 161 68.61 25.25 59.76
N GLY A 162 69.21 26.44 59.54
CA GLY A 162 68.68 27.42 58.59
C GLY A 162 68.84 26.97 57.13
N ALA A 163 70.00 26.41 56.77
CA ALA A 163 70.25 25.88 55.43
C ALA A 163 69.41 24.64 55.15
N HIS A 164 69.30 23.71 56.12
CA HIS A 164 68.43 22.54 56.01
C HIS A 164 66.93 22.86 56.02
N SER A 165 66.53 24.00 56.60
CA SER A 165 65.14 24.50 56.51
C SER A 165 64.84 24.98 55.09
N LEU A 166 65.72 25.81 54.51
CA LEU A 166 65.58 26.28 53.13
C LEU A 166 65.69 25.14 52.10
N GLU A 167 66.56 24.16 52.34
CA GLU A 167 66.64 22.94 51.52
C GLU A 167 65.33 22.15 51.55
N ARG A 168 64.72 21.99 52.73
CA ARG A 168 63.38 21.37 52.84
C ARG A 168 62.31 22.18 52.14
N ASP A 169 62.32 23.50 52.27
CA ASP A 169 61.33 24.37 51.63
C ASP A 169 61.45 24.32 50.10
N VAL A 170 62.67 24.28 49.57
CA VAL A 170 62.94 24.05 48.13
C VAL A 170 62.49 22.65 47.69
N GLN A 171 62.74 21.61 48.50
CA GLN A 171 62.29 20.25 48.21
C GLN A 171 60.76 20.16 48.19
N GLN A 172 60.09 20.78 49.16
CA GLN A 172 58.62 20.85 49.23
C GLN A 172 58.02 21.60 48.05
N GLN A 173 58.60 22.73 47.66
CA GLN A 173 58.14 23.49 46.48
C GLN A 173 58.34 22.69 45.18
N LEU A 174 59.43 21.94 45.05
CA LEU A 174 59.64 21.02 43.91
C LEU A 174 58.62 19.88 43.88
N GLU A 175 58.23 19.35 45.04
CA GLU A 175 57.21 18.31 45.17
C GLU A 175 55.83 18.84 44.74
N VAL A 176 55.46 20.05 45.18
CA VAL A 176 54.22 20.74 44.77
C VAL A 176 54.21 21.04 43.27
N ILE A 177 55.32 21.53 42.70
CA ILE A 177 55.44 21.74 41.25
C ILE A 177 55.30 20.41 40.50
N GLY A 178 55.91 19.33 40.99
CA GLY A 178 55.76 17.99 40.40
C GLY A 178 54.31 17.51 40.40
N GLU A 179 53.57 17.68 41.49
CA GLU A 179 52.16 17.33 41.59
C GLU A 179 51.28 18.17 40.66
N LEU A 180 51.51 19.49 40.60
CA LEU A 180 50.79 20.39 39.69
C LEU A 180 51.08 20.07 38.21
N THR A 181 52.33 19.70 37.89
CA THR A 181 52.74 19.31 36.53
C THR A 181 52.08 18.01 36.11
N ALA A 182 52.11 16.98 36.96
CA ALA A 182 51.44 15.70 36.70
C ALA A 182 49.90 15.86 36.62
N ARG A 183 49.32 16.84 37.32
CA ARG A 183 47.90 17.19 37.20
C ARG A 183 47.60 17.92 35.88
N ASN A 184 48.47 18.82 35.43
CA ASN A 184 48.35 19.49 34.13
C ASN A 184 48.47 18.49 32.97
N GLU A 185 49.40 17.53 33.03
CA GLU A 185 49.54 16.48 32.01
C GLU A 185 48.26 15.64 31.88
N ARG A 186 47.67 15.22 33.00
CA ARG A 186 46.39 14.48 32.99
C ARG A 186 45.22 15.31 32.43
N LEU A 187 45.19 16.60 32.69
CA LEU A 187 44.15 17.49 32.14
C LEU A 187 44.35 17.73 30.64
N LEU A 188 45.60 17.85 30.17
CA LEU A 188 45.91 17.93 28.73
C LEU A 188 45.49 16.65 28.00
N GLU A 189 45.74 15.48 28.60
CA GLU A 189 45.29 14.18 28.07
C GLU A 189 43.75 14.14 27.98
N LYS A 190 43.05 14.59 29.02
CA LYS A 190 41.59 14.69 29.03
C LYS A 190 41.05 15.70 28.01
N VAL A 191 41.74 16.82 27.78
CA VAL A 191 41.36 17.76 26.71
C VAL A 191 41.52 17.14 25.33
N ALA A 192 42.59 16.37 25.10
CA ALA A 192 42.79 15.66 23.83
C ALA A 192 41.69 14.60 23.57
N GLU A 193 41.26 13.88 24.62
CA GLU A 193 40.11 12.96 24.55
C GLU A 193 38.81 13.69 24.19
N LEU A 194 38.53 14.82 24.85
CA LEU A 194 37.34 15.64 24.57
C LEU A 194 37.39 16.27 23.17
N GLU A 195 38.57 16.59 22.64
CA GLU A 195 38.74 17.04 21.26
C GLU A 195 38.42 15.95 20.25
N ALA A 196 38.89 14.72 20.47
CA ALA A 196 38.56 13.58 19.62
C ALA A 196 37.05 13.25 19.67
N ASP A 197 36.44 13.26 20.85
CA ASP A 197 34.99 13.05 21.02
C ASP A 197 34.17 14.18 20.35
N GLY A 198 34.61 15.43 20.51
CA GLY A 198 34.00 16.58 19.86
C GLY A 198 34.09 16.53 18.34
N GLU A 199 35.22 16.10 17.78
CA GLU A 199 35.41 15.94 16.33
C GLU A 199 34.53 14.81 15.78
N GLN A 200 34.43 13.69 16.50
CA GLN A 200 33.55 12.58 16.13
C GLN A 200 32.08 12.99 16.16
N LYS A 201 31.62 13.63 17.25
CA LYS A 201 30.25 14.17 17.34
C LYS A 201 29.96 15.21 16.28
N GLY A 202 30.94 16.02 15.88
CA GLY A 202 30.82 16.96 14.76
C GLY A 202 30.60 16.26 13.42
N LYS A 203 31.30 15.14 13.17
CA LYS A 203 31.08 14.29 11.98
C LYS A 203 29.70 13.63 12.02
N ASP A 204 29.29 13.11 13.17
CA ASP A 204 27.97 12.51 13.35
C ASP A 204 26.84 13.53 13.11
N LEU A 205 27.04 14.77 13.57
CA LEU A 205 26.12 15.89 13.32
C LEU A 205 26.01 16.23 11.81
N GLN A 206 27.13 16.23 11.08
CA GLN A 206 27.13 16.46 9.63
C GLN A 206 26.37 15.35 8.89
N VAL A 207 26.55 14.09 9.30
CA VAL A 207 25.81 12.96 8.73
C VAL A 207 24.31 13.08 9.05
N ALA A 208 23.95 13.47 10.27
CA ALA A 208 22.55 13.72 10.63
C ALA A 208 21.92 14.87 9.83
N MET A 209 22.66 15.96 9.60
CA MET A 209 22.21 17.08 8.75
C MET A 209 22.02 16.67 7.29
N ALA A 210 22.90 15.85 6.73
CA ALA A 210 22.75 15.34 5.37
C ALA A 210 21.47 14.50 5.24
N ARG A 211 21.24 13.55 6.18
CA ARG A 211 20.01 12.75 6.23
C ARG A 211 18.75 13.60 6.38
N TYR A 212 18.82 14.69 7.14
CA TYR A 212 17.72 15.62 7.29
C TYR A 212 17.39 16.36 5.99
N LEU A 213 18.40 16.80 5.24
CA LEU A 213 18.22 17.42 3.93
C LEU A 213 17.58 16.46 2.92
N ASP A 214 18.05 15.22 2.86
CA ASP A 214 17.46 14.18 2.00
C ASP A 214 15.97 13.97 2.33
N LEU A 215 15.60 14.00 3.62
CA LEU A 215 14.20 13.88 4.02
C LEU A 215 13.34 15.10 3.65
N VAL A 216 13.92 16.31 3.70
CA VAL A 216 13.23 17.53 3.27
C VAL A 216 13.00 17.53 1.76
N GLU A 217 13.97 17.04 0.98
CA GLU A 217 13.80 16.85 -0.46
C GLU A 217 12.71 15.81 -0.77
N ALA A 218 12.74 14.66 -0.09
CA ALA A 218 11.70 13.64 -0.22
C ALA A 218 10.31 14.18 0.13
N ARG A 219 10.19 15.03 1.16
CA ARG A 219 8.93 15.70 1.51
C ARG A 219 8.47 16.67 0.42
N CYS A 220 9.38 17.44 -0.17
CA CYS A 220 9.05 18.33 -1.29
C CYS A 220 8.55 17.58 -2.52
N GLU A 221 9.14 16.42 -2.83
CA GLU A 221 8.67 15.55 -3.91
C GLU A 221 7.29 14.97 -3.58
N TYR A 222 7.08 14.59 -2.33
CA TYR A 222 5.80 14.08 -1.85
C TYR A 222 4.68 15.14 -1.95
N GLU A 223 4.93 16.38 -1.54
CA GLU A 223 3.96 17.48 -1.66
C GLU A 223 3.56 17.75 -3.13
N LYS A 224 4.47 17.53 -4.09
CA LYS A 224 4.14 17.60 -5.52
C LYS A 224 3.22 16.46 -5.96
N VAL A 225 3.45 15.24 -5.47
CA VAL A 225 2.59 14.09 -5.75
C VAL A 225 1.20 14.33 -5.19
N LEU A 226 1.11 14.86 -3.96
CA LEU A 226 -0.17 15.17 -3.32
C LEU A 226 -0.96 16.23 -4.10
N ALA A 227 -0.29 17.28 -4.58
CA ALA A 227 -0.92 18.31 -5.41
C ALA A 227 -1.44 17.74 -6.74
N CYS A 228 -0.68 16.82 -7.37
CA CYS A 228 -1.10 16.13 -8.59
C CYS A 228 -2.34 15.25 -8.34
N GLN A 229 -2.38 14.56 -7.19
CA GLN A 229 -3.51 13.72 -6.80
C GLN A 229 -4.78 14.55 -6.52
N GLU A 230 -4.66 15.70 -5.86
CA GLU A 230 -5.79 16.63 -5.69
C GLU A 230 -6.33 17.13 -7.04
N GLU A 231 -5.45 17.36 -8.02
CA GLU A 231 -5.85 17.79 -9.36
C GLU A 231 -6.58 16.67 -10.11
N GLN A 232 -6.08 15.42 -10.03
CA GLN A 232 -6.80 14.25 -10.54
C GLN A 232 -8.17 14.06 -9.89
N GLN A 233 -8.27 14.22 -8.57
CA GLN A 233 -9.56 14.11 -7.87
C GLN A 233 -10.55 15.18 -8.36
N ARG A 234 -10.08 16.42 -8.56
CA ARG A 234 -10.91 17.51 -9.12
C ARG A 234 -11.36 17.21 -10.55
N GLU A 235 -10.52 16.60 -11.37
CA GLU A 235 -10.91 16.16 -12.72
C GLU A 235 -11.94 15.04 -12.68
N GLN A 236 -11.77 14.08 -11.77
CA GLN A 236 -12.71 12.99 -11.58
C GLN A 236 -14.09 13.50 -11.13
N ASP A 237 -14.13 14.40 -10.14
CA ASP A 237 -15.37 15.05 -9.69
C ASP A 237 -16.07 15.82 -10.83
N ARG A 238 -15.29 16.49 -11.70
CA ARG A 238 -15.83 17.15 -12.91
C ARG A 238 -16.44 16.14 -13.88
N LEU A 239 -15.76 15.02 -14.15
CA LEU A 239 -16.28 13.98 -15.05
C LEU A 239 -17.53 13.32 -14.48
N THR A 240 -17.59 13.08 -13.17
CA THR A 240 -18.78 12.56 -12.49
C THR A 240 -19.95 13.52 -12.61
N GLU A 241 -19.73 14.82 -12.42
CA GLU A 241 -20.78 15.83 -12.60
C GLU A 241 -21.23 15.94 -14.07
N ASP A 242 -20.30 15.89 -15.03
CA ASP A 242 -20.63 15.89 -16.46
C ASP A 242 -21.48 14.66 -16.85
N LEU A 243 -21.14 13.48 -16.34
CA LEU A 243 -21.94 12.26 -16.52
C LEU A 243 -23.35 12.42 -15.93
N ARG A 244 -23.45 12.98 -14.74
CA ARG A 244 -24.75 13.28 -14.11
C ARG A 244 -25.57 14.24 -14.96
N VAL A 245 -24.97 15.31 -15.48
CA VAL A 245 -25.65 16.27 -16.35
C VAL A 245 -26.13 15.60 -17.65
N LEU A 246 -25.33 14.70 -18.23
CA LEU A 246 -25.73 13.93 -19.40
C LEU A 246 -26.89 12.97 -19.12
N GLN A 247 -26.89 12.30 -17.96
CA GLN A 247 -28.02 11.47 -17.52
C GLN A 247 -29.28 12.32 -17.29
N GLU A 248 -29.18 13.48 -16.65
CA GLU A 248 -30.32 14.37 -16.48
C GLU A 248 -30.89 14.86 -17.83
N ARG A 249 -30.01 15.12 -18.82
CA ARG A 249 -30.44 15.45 -20.19
C ARG A 249 -31.15 14.29 -20.87
N SER A 250 -30.61 13.07 -20.79
CA SER A 250 -31.22 11.90 -21.45
C SER A 250 -32.60 11.58 -20.87
N VAL A 251 -32.79 11.76 -19.56
CA VAL A 251 -34.10 11.63 -18.90
C VAL A 251 -35.07 12.70 -19.40
N ARG A 252 -34.64 13.98 -19.49
CA ARG A 252 -35.48 15.05 -20.03
C ARG A 252 -35.89 14.79 -21.48
N ASP A 253 -34.97 14.34 -22.32
CA ASP A 253 -35.25 13.99 -23.72
C ASP A 253 -36.24 12.81 -23.80
N ALA A 254 -36.14 11.82 -22.91
CA ALA A 254 -37.08 10.71 -22.84
C ALA A 254 -38.48 11.16 -22.42
N GLU A 255 -38.59 12.02 -21.39
CA GLU A 255 -39.85 12.62 -20.97
C GLU A 255 -40.48 13.47 -22.08
N GLU A 256 -39.68 14.22 -22.84
CA GLU A 256 -40.17 15.04 -23.94
C GLU A 256 -40.74 14.17 -25.07
N ARG A 257 -40.06 13.08 -25.44
CA ARG A 257 -40.59 12.09 -26.41
C ARG A 257 -41.89 11.43 -25.91
N GLU A 258 -42.02 11.18 -24.62
CA GLU A 258 -43.26 10.64 -24.04
C GLU A 258 -44.41 11.65 -24.14
N ARG A 259 -44.16 12.93 -23.82
CA ARG A 259 -45.15 14.01 -24.01
C ARG A 259 -45.56 14.17 -25.47
N GLU A 260 -44.63 14.03 -26.42
CA GLU A 260 -44.94 14.05 -27.85
C GLU A 260 -45.83 12.88 -28.28
N ARG A 261 -45.56 11.67 -27.77
CA ARG A 261 -46.42 10.50 -27.99
C ARG A 261 -47.83 10.71 -27.46
N GLU A 262 -47.96 11.23 -26.24
CA GLU A 262 -49.28 11.53 -25.65
C GLU A 262 -50.06 12.55 -26.47
N ARG A 263 -49.39 13.61 -26.99
CA ARG A 263 -50.02 14.59 -27.88
C ARG A 263 -50.51 13.95 -29.18
N TRP A 264 -49.67 13.11 -29.79
CA TRP A 264 -50.04 12.40 -31.01
C TRP A 264 -51.24 11.48 -30.80
N GLU A 265 -51.27 10.72 -29.69
CA GLU A 265 -52.43 9.89 -29.35
C GLU A 265 -53.71 10.70 -29.13
N ALA A 266 -53.60 11.86 -28.48
CA ALA A 266 -54.73 12.75 -28.27
C ALA A 266 -55.30 13.28 -29.60
N ASP A 267 -54.44 13.69 -30.53
CA ASP A 267 -54.83 14.12 -31.88
C ASP A 267 -55.54 12.99 -32.67
N GLN A 268 -55.06 11.75 -32.56
CA GLN A 268 -55.71 10.61 -33.20
C GLN A 268 -57.09 10.34 -32.60
N ARG A 269 -57.23 10.39 -31.26
CA ARG A 269 -58.53 10.25 -30.59
C ARG A 269 -59.51 11.33 -31.02
N GLN A 270 -59.04 12.57 -31.16
CA GLN A 270 -59.85 13.68 -31.65
C GLN A 270 -60.33 13.45 -33.09
N ARG A 271 -59.44 13.04 -34.01
CA ARG A 271 -59.81 12.71 -35.39
C ARG A 271 -60.88 11.63 -35.48
N VAL A 272 -60.74 10.56 -34.67
CA VAL A 272 -61.74 9.49 -34.62
C VAL A 272 -63.09 10.02 -34.12
N ALA A 273 -63.09 10.88 -33.11
CA ALA A 273 -64.31 11.50 -32.59
C ALA A 273 -64.98 12.43 -33.63
N GLU A 274 -64.20 13.21 -34.39
CA GLU A 274 -64.69 14.08 -35.46
C GLU A 274 -65.31 13.27 -36.61
N LEU A 275 -64.68 12.17 -37.02
CA LEU A 275 -65.24 11.24 -38.01
C LEU A 275 -66.56 10.61 -37.54
N HIS A 276 -66.64 10.24 -36.26
CA HIS A 276 -67.86 9.70 -35.67
C HIS A 276 -68.99 10.75 -35.60
N ALA A 277 -68.66 12.01 -35.30
CA ALA A 277 -69.62 13.11 -35.29
C ALA A 277 -70.13 13.46 -36.70
N ALA A 278 -69.23 13.48 -37.71
CA ALA A 278 -69.61 13.68 -39.11
C ALA A 278 -70.56 12.58 -39.61
N ARG A 279 -70.33 11.34 -39.17
CA ARG A 279 -71.20 10.19 -39.46
C ARG A 279 -72.60 10.33 -38.86
N LEU A 280 -72.74 10.91 -37.67
CA LEU A 280 -74.04 11.17 -37.03
C LEU A 280 -74.82 12.32 -37.72
N ALA A 281 -74.13 13.24 -38.41
CA ALA A 281 -74.74 14.36 -39.11
C ALA A 281 -75.29 14.01 -40.51
N ALA A 282 -74.79 12.93 -41.14
CA ALA A 282 -75.22 12.48 -42.46
C ALA A 282 -76.52 11.64 -42.38
N GLY A 283 -77.66 12.30 -42.17
CA GLY A 283 -78.97 11.66 -42.06
C GLY A 283 -79.58 11.25 -43.41
N SER A 284 -79.90 9.95 -43.57
CA SER A 284 -80.82 9.41 -44.59
C SER A 284 -81.30 8.01 -44.18
N ALA A 285 -82.45 7.89 -43.51
CA ALA A 285 -82.82 6.72 -42.71
C ALA A 285 -83.36 5.48 -43.49
N SER A 286 -83.33 5.45 -44.83
CA SER A 286 -83.97 4.35 -45.59
C SER A 286 -82.98 3.45 -46.33
N ASP A 287 -81.99 4.01 -47.01
CA ASP A 287 -80.89 3.22 -47.60
C ASP A 287 -79.90 2.80 -46.51
N VAL A 288 -79.74 3.65 -45.49
CA VAL A 288 -78.96 3.37 -44.29
C VAL A 288 -79.50 2.17 -43.50
N VAL A 289 -80.79 1.84 -43.48
CA VAL A 289 -81.25 0.64 -42.71
C VAL A 289 -80.88 -0.67 -43.41
N ARG A 290 -80.86 -0.69 -44.75
CA ARG A 290 -80.44 -1.85 -45.54
C ARG A 290 -78.92 -1.99 -45.53
N ASP A 291 -78.21 -0.87 -45.73
CA ASP A 291 -76.76 -0.83 -45.61
C ASP A 291 -76.33 -1.09 -44.17
N LEU A 292 -77.09 -0.68 -43.15
CA LEU A 292 -76.85 -1.03 -41.74
C LEU A 292 -77.16 -2.49 -41.44
N GLN A 293 -78.04 -3.18 -42.16
CA GLN A 293 -78.23 -4.63 -41.97
C GLN A 293 -77.10 -5.43 -42.63
N GLY A 294 -76.65 -5.01 -43.82
CA GLY A 294 -75.45 -5.55 -44.48
C GLY A 294 -74.19 -5.26 -43.67
N LEU A 295 -73.91 -3.99 -43.38
CA LEU A 295 -72.82 -3.55 -42.50
C LEU A 295 -72.94 -4.11 -41.09
N ARG A 296 -74.13 -4.42 -40.56
CA ARG A 296 -74.25 -5.06 -39.24
C ARG A 296 -73.86 -6.53 -39.31
N VAL A 297 -74.20 -7.25 -40.37
CA VAL A 297 -73.75 -8.63 -40.55
C VAL A 297 -72.26 -8.67 -40.86
N GLU A 298 -71.77 -7.80 -41.75
CA GLU A 298 -70.35 -7.64 -42.04
C GLU A 298 -69.57 -7.18 -40.81
N THR A 299 -70.02 -6.18 -40.05
CA THR A 299 -69.37 -5.79 -38.79
C THR A 299 -69.53 -6.83 -37.69
N GLU A 300 -70.58 -7.66 -37.67
CA GLU A 300 -70.70 -8.78 -36.74
C GLU A 300 -69.75 -9.93 -37.13
N GLU A 301 -69.51 -10.16 -38.43
CA GLU A 301 -68.53 -11.14 -38.91
C GLU A 301 -67.09 -10.64 -38.79
N GLU A 302 -66.82 -9.37 -39.09
CA GLU A 302 -65.56 -8.68 -38.82
C GLU A 302 -65.30 -8.59 -37.32
N ALA A 303 -66.32 -8.34 -36.48
CA ALA A 303 -66.16 -8.36 -35.02
C ALA A 303 -65.90 -9.79 -34.51
N LYS A 304 -66.47 -10.82 -35.15
CA LYS A 304 -66.14 -12.23 -34.82
C LYS A 304 -64.73 -12.60 -35.29
N ALA A 305 -64.32 -12.16 -36.47
CA ALA A 305 -62.98 -12.36 -37.00
C ALA A 305 -61.94 -11.63 -36.14
N ALA A 306 -62.15 -10.35 -35.85
CA ALA A 306 -61.33 -9.56 -34.92
C ALA A 306 -61.37 -10.12 -33.50
N SER A 307 -62.50 -10.68 -33.05
CA SER A 307 -62.56 -11.38 -31.76
C SER A 307 -61.77 -12.68 -31.79
N MET A 308 -61.77 -13.44 -32.89
CA MET A 308 -60.96 -14.65 -33.04
C MET A 308 -59.48 -14.32 -33.13
N GLU A 309 -59.10 -13.30 -33.90
CA GLU A 309 -57.74 -12.77 -33.95
C GLU A 309 -57.28 -12.27 -32.58
N ALA A 310 -58.12 -11.51 -31.87
CA ALA A 310 -57.84 -11.07 -30.51
C ALA A 310 -57.67 -12.25 -29.54
N VAL A 311 -58.41 -13.35 -29.73
CA VAL A 311 -58.22 -14.59 -28.95
C VAL A 311 -56.91 -15.28 -29.31
N VAL A 312 -56.54 -15.35 -30.59
CA VAL A 312 -55.26 -15.90 -31.06
C VAL A 312 -54.08 -15.07 -30.54
N CYS A 313 -54.14 -13.74 -30.64
CA CYS A 313 -53.13 -12.84 -30.08
C CYS A 313 -53.05 -12.99 -28.56
N LYS A 314 -54.18 -13.11 -27.84
CA LYS A 314 -54.17 -13.38 -26.38
C LYS A 314 -53.50 -14.71 -26.04
N LEU A 315 -53.71 -15.76 -26.84
CA LEU A 315 -53.05 -17.05 -26.64
C LEU A 315 -51.54 -16.97 -26.95
N GLN A 316 -51.15 -16.24 -28.00
CA GLN A 316 -49.74 -16.01 -28.32
C GLN A 316 -49.03 -15.18 -27.24
N VAL A 317 -49.67 -14.12 -26.73
CA VAL A 317 -49.14 -13.32 -25.62
C VAL A 317 -48.95 -14.19 -24.37
N ARG A 318 -49.91 -15.05 -24.03
CA ARG A 318 -49.77 -15.99 -22.91
C ARG A 318 -48.61 -16.99 -23.08
N GLU A 319 -48.41 -17.47 -24.30
CA GLU A 319 -47.29 -18.38 -24.59
C GLU A 319 -45.95 -17.65 -24.51
N LEU A 320 -45.86 -16.41 -25.00
CA LEU A 320 -44.67 -15.58 -24.87
C LEU A 320 -44.40 -15.16 -23.42
N GLU A 321 -45.42 -14.85 -22.64
CA GLU A 321 -45.31 -14.59 -21.19
C GLU A 321 -44.77 -15.80 -20.45
N LYS A 322 -45.22 -17.00 -20.82
CA LYS A 322 -44.71 -18.26 -20.27
C LYS A 322 -43.24 -18.49 -20.64
N GLN A 323 -42.89 -18.33 -21.92
CA GLN A 323 -41.50 -18.45 -22.39
C GLN A 323 -40.57 -17.43 -21.72
N LYS A 324 -41.05 -16.19 -21.53
CA LYS A 324 -40.36 -15.15 -20.76
C LYS A 324 -40.14 -15.61 -19.31
N GLY A 325 -41.17 -16.14 -18.65
CA GLY A 325 -41.06 -16.66 -17.29
C GLY A 325 -40.04 -17.80 -17.16
N ASP A 326 -40.05 -18.74 -18.11
CA ASP A 326 -39.09 -19.85 -18.15
C ASP A 326 -37.64 -19.35 -18.36
N LEU A 327 -37.45 -18.33 -19.22
CA LEU A 327 -36.15 -17.70 -19.44
C LEU A 327 -35.69 -16.90 -18.22
N GLU A 328 -36.57 -16.14 -17.56
CA GLU A 328 -36.26 -15.41 -16.32
C GLU A 328 -35.88 -16.35 -15.17
N GLN A 329 -36.51 -17.54 -15.10
CA GLN A 329 -36.12 -18.56 -14.15
C GLN A 329 -34.73 -19.12 -14.49
N LYS A 330 -34.48 -19.44 -15.76
CA LYS A 330 -33.19 -19.98 -16.20
C LYS A 330 -32.04 -18.98 -16.01
N VAL A 331 -32.29 -17.69 -16.23
CA VAL A 331 -31.33 -16.62 -15.94
C VAL A 331 -31.04 -16.55 -14.44
N ARG A 332 -32.07 -16.67 -13.58
CA ARG A 332 -31.87 -16.72 -12.12
C ARG A 332 -31.06 -17.92 -11.68
N GLU A 333 -31.32 -19.11 -12.23
CA GLU A 333 -30.55 -20.32 -11.95
C GLU A 333 -29.07 -20.13 -12.35
N LEU A 334 -28.80 -19.62 -13.56
CA LEU A 334 -27.44 -19.34 -14.02
C LEU A 334 -26.73 -18.26 -13.19
N LEU A 335 -27.45 -17.23 -12.74
CA LEU A 335 -26.89 -16.21 -11.84
C LEU A 335 -26.51 -16.82 -10.48
N ASN A 336 -27.36 -17.66 -9.90
CA ASN A 336 -27.05 -18.33 -8.64
C ASN A 336 -25.85 -19.29 -8.78
N ASP A 337 -25.76 -20.03 -9.89
CA ASP A 337 -24.63 -20.90 -10.18
C ASP A 337 -23.32 -20.10 -10.34
N ALA A 338 -23.38 -18.95 -11.03
CA ALA A 338 -22.24 -18.05 -11.19
C ALA A 338 -21.82 -17.41 -9.85
N GLU A 339 -22.77 -17.05 -8.98
CA GLU A 339 -22.49 -16.55 -7.64
C GLU A 339 -21.81 -17.63 -6.78
N ALA A 340 -22.30 -18.86 -6.81
CA ALA A 340 -21.71 -19.99 -6.09
C ALA A 340 -20.28 -20.28 -6.56
N GLN A 341 -20.05 -20.33 -7.88
CA GLN A 341 -18.70 -20.46 -8.45
C GLN A 341 -17.79 -19.29 -8.06
N GLY A 342 -18.33 -18.06 -8.03
CA GLY A 342 -17.61 -16.88 -7.58
C GLY A 342 -17.25 -16.90 -6.09
N GLU A 343 -18.06 -17.53 -5.24
CA GLU A 343 -17.75 -17.76 -3.83
C GLU A 343 -16.66 -18.82 -3.64
N GLU A 344 -16.72 -19.91 -4.40
CA GLU A 344 -15.68 -20.95 -4.41
C GLU A 344 -14.32 -20.39 -4.85
N LEU A 345 -14.28 -19.60 -5.93
CA LEU A 345 -13.06 -18.92 -6.38
C LEU A 345 -12.54 -17.92 -5.33
N ARG A 346 -13.43 -17.17 -4.67
CA ARG A 346 -13.04 -16.28 -3.55
C ARG A 346 -12.51 -17.05 -2.33
N ALA A 347 -12.96 -18.28 -2.10
CA ALA A 347 -12.44 -19.14 -1.04
C ALA A 347 -11.05 -19.69 -1.40
N LEU A 348 -10.85 -20.15 -2.65
CA LEU A 348 -9.57 -20.61 -3.16
C LEU A 348 -8.52 -19.49 -3.15
N ARG A 349 -8.88 -18.27 -3.57
CA ARG A 349 -8.02 -17.08 -3.46
C ARG A 349 -7.55 -16.81 -2.04
N ARG A 350 -8.47 -16.89 -1.08
CA ARG A 350 -8.14 -16.72 0.34
C ARG A 350 -7.16 -17.79 0.84
N GLN A 351 -7.34 -19.04 0.42
CA GLN A 351 -6.41 -20.13 0.74
C GLN A 351 -5.04 -19.92 0.10
N SER A 352 -4.99 -19.53 -1.18
CA SER A 352 -3.74 -19.25 -1.89
C SER A 352 -2.94 -18.11 -1.23
N ILE A 353 -3.60 -17.01 -0.86
CA ILE A 353 -2.97 -15.89 -0.13
C ILE A 353 -2.42 -16.37 1.23
N GLU A 354 -3.17 -17.21 1.94
CA GLU A 354 -2.73 -17.74 3.23
C GLU A 354 -1.51 -18.66 3.09
N HIS A 355 -1.49 -19.52 2.07
CA HIS A 355 -0.32 -20.34 1.75
C HIS A 355 0.90 -19.48 1.40
N HIS A 356 0.73 -18.40 0.64
CA HIS A 356 1.83 -17.47 0.35
C HIS A 356 2.39 -16.80 1.62
N LYS A 357 1.53 -16.39 2.55
CA LYS A 357 1.96 -15.85 3.85
C LYS A 357 2.74 -16.89 4.66
N GLN A 358 2.26 -18.13 4.70
CA GLN A 358 2.93 -19.24 5.37
C GLN A 358 4.30 -19.53 4.76
N VAL A 359 4.42 -19.56 3.43
CA VAL A 359 5.70 -19.71 2.73
C VAL A 359 6.66 -18.58 3.11
N HIS A 360 6.20 -17.32 3.13
CA HIS A 360 7.07 -16.21 3.51
C HIS A 360 7.56 -16.32 4.95
N ALA A 361 6.68 -16.70 5.89
CA ALA A 361 7.06 -16.92 7.29
C ALA A 361 8.08 -18.05 7.45
N LEU A 362 7.85 -19.19 6.79
CA LEU A 362 8.77 -20.32 6.80
C LEU A 362 10.11 -19.99 6.13
N GLU A 363 10.12 -19.18 5.07
CA GLU A 363 11.36 -18.70 4.45
C GLU A 363 12.14 -17.78 5.40
N THR A 364 11.47 -16.94 6.19
CA THR A 364 12.15 -16.11 7.20
C THR A 364 12.76 -16.98 8.30
N GLU A 365 12.01 -17.96 8.82
CA GLU A 365 12.52 -18.92 9.80
C GLU A 365 13.68 -19.76 9.24
N GLN A 366 13.60 -20.14 7.96
CA GLN A 366 14.65 -20.86 7.27
C GLN A 366 15.94 -20.02 7.16
N ARG A 367 15.83 -18.73 6.81
CA ARG A 367 16.99 -17.81 6.74
C ARG A 367 17.65 -17.64 8.11
N GLU A 368 16.84 -17.47 9.15
CA GLU A 368 17.34 -17.39 10.54
C GLU A 368 18.03 -18.69 10.96
N ALA A 369 17.44 -19.85 10.66
CA ALA A 369 18.03 -21.14 10.95
C ALA A 369 19.33 -21.39 10.16
N GLN A 370 19.41 -20.93 8.91
CA GLN A 370 20.64 -20.96 8.11
C GLN A 370 21.74 -20.06 8.68
N GLN A 371 21.38 -18.87 9.18
CA GLN A 371 22.32 -17.97 9.83
C GLN A 371 22.86 -18.58 11.13
N CYS A 372 21.99 -19.15 11.98
CA CYS A 372 22.39 -19.90 13.17
C CYS A 372 23.34 -21.06 12.84
N LEU A 373 23.10 -21.76 11.73
CA LEU A 373 23.94 -22.86 11.28
C LEU A 373 25.34 -22.38 10.86
N LEU A 374 25.44 -21.24 10.17
CA LEU A 374 26.72 -20.60 9.82
C LEU A 374 27.50 -20.21 11.08
N ASP A 375 26.84 -19.58 12.05
CA ASP A 375 27.47 -19.17 13.31
C ASP A 375 27.97 -20.39 14.09
N LEU A 376 27.17 -21.46 14.17
CA LEU A 376 27.59 -22.72 14.78
C LEU A 376 28.77 -23.36 14.04
N GLN A 377 28.80 -23.34 12.70
CA GLN A 377 29.94 -23.83 11.93
C GLN A 377 31.21 -23.03 12.21
N TRP A 378 31.11 -21.70 12.31
CA TRP A 378 32.22 -20.84 12.70
C TRP A 378 32.74 -21.16 14.10
N THR A 379 31.85 -21.36 15.08
CA THR A 379 32.27 -21.76 16.43
C THR A 379 32.97 -23.12 16.45
N VAL A 380 32.50 -24.10 15.66
CA VAL A 380 33.18 -25.40 15.52
C VAL A 380 34.58 -25.21 14.91
N GLN A 381 34.72 -24.40 13.86
CA GLN A 381 36.03 -24.12 13.25
C GLN A 381 36.99 -23.41 14.21
N ASP A 382 36.50 -22.44 14.99
CA ASP A 382 37.33 -21.74 15.98
C ASP A 382 37.80 -22.70 17.09
N LYS A 383 36.89 -23.57 17.57
CA LYS A 383 37.23 -24.61 18.57
C LYS A 383 38.21 -25.64 18.03
N ASP A 384 38.04 -26.09 16.79
CA ASP A 384 38.97 -27.00 16.11
C ASP A 384 40.36 -26.34 15.94
N ARG A 385 40.40 -25.04 15.60
CA ARG A 385 41.64 -24.27 15.53
C ARG A 385 42.33 -24.14 16.89
N GLN A 386 41.58 -23.85 17.96
CA GLN A 386 42.09 -23.81 19.33
C GLN A 386 42.69 -25.17 19.74
N LEU A 387 42.03 -26.27 19.39
CA LEU A 387 42.55 -27.62 19.61
C LEU A 387 43.83 -27.89 18.83
N GLU A 388 43.94 -27.45 17.57
CA GLU A 388 45.19 -27.56 16.80
C GLU A 388 46.33 -26.74 17.41
N GLU A 389 46.06 -25.51 17.85
CA GLU A 389 47.04 -24.64 18.49
C GLU A 389 47.52 -25.25 19.82
N MET A 390 46.62 -25.78 20.64
CA MET A 390 46.97 -26.50 21.87
C MET A 390 47.76 -27.78 21.59
N ALA A 391 47.43 -28.54 20.54
CA ALA A 391 48.19 -29.73 20.16
C ALA A 391 49.62 -29.41 19.68
N ARG A 392 49.88 -28.19 19.20
CA ARG A 392 51.21 -27.73 18.78
C ARG A 392 52.08 -27.23 19.94
N GLN A 393 51.49 -26.75 21.04
CA GLN A 393 52.22 -26.18 22.18
C GLN A 393 53.15 -27.19 22.92
N PRO A 394 52.77 -28.46 23.18
CA PRO A 394 53.64 -29.45 23.82
C PRO A 394 54.90 -29.77 23.02
N ARG A 395 54.88 -29.60 21.69
CA ARG A 395 56.03 -29.86 20.82
C ARG A 395 57.14 -28.79 20.94
N LEU A 396 56.83 -27.65 21.53
CA LEU A 396 57.76 -26.54 21.75
C LEU A 396 58.37 -26.55 23.16
N LEU A 397 57.83 -27.35 24.07
CA LEU A 397 58.33 -27.52 25.44
C LEU A 397 59.35 -28.67 25.47
N LEU A 398 60.64 -28.32 25.52
CA LEU A 398 61.75 -29.25 25.73
C LEU A 398 61.63 -29.96 27.10
N PRO A 399 62.17 -31.18 27.26
CA PRO A 399 61.97 -32.01 28.44
C PRO A 399 62.76 -31.43 29.61
N HIS A 400 62.12 -30.57 30.40
CA HIS A 400 62.63 -30.11 31.68
C HIS A 400 61.69 -30.60 32.78
N THR A 401 62.24 -31.43 33.66
CA THR A 401 61.60 -32.03 34.83
C THR A 401 60.96 -30.94 35.69
N GLY A 402 59.63 -30.93 35.77
CA GLY A 402 58.83 -29.95 36.53
C GLY A 402 57.54 -29.46 35.85
N GLN A 403 57.27 -29.85 34.60
CA GLN A 403 56.10 -29.38 33.82
C GLN A 403 54.89 -30.33 33.82
N GLU A 404 54.92 -31.43 34.58
CA GLU A 404 53.82 -32.42 34.62
C GLU A 404 52.46 -31.81 35.00
N GLU A 405 52.45 -30.89 35.96
CA GLU A 405 51.23 -30.21 36.42
C GLU A 405 50.63 -29.28 35.36
N LEU A 406 51.46 -28.76 34.46
CA LEU A 406 51.07 -27.87 33.36
C LEU A 406 50.54 -28.67 32.17
N LEU A 407 51.17 -29.81 31.87
CA LEU A 407 50.69 -30.80 30.90
C LEU A 407 49.31 -31.35 31.29
N VAL A 408 49.10 -31.72 32.56
CA VAL A 408 47.80 -32.22 33.05
C VAL A 408 46.70 -31.15 32.93
N LYS A 409 47.02 -29.87 33.20
CA LYS A 409 46.07 -28.76 33.01
C LYS A 409 45.73 -28.52 31.53
N MET A 410 46.72 -28.63 30.65
CA MET A 410 46.51 -28.52 29.20
C MET A 410 45.70 -29.69 28.63
N GLU A 411 45.94 -30.92 29.11
CA GLU A 411 45.16 -32.10 28.73
C GLU A 411 43.70 -31.99 29.20
N ALA A 412 43.46 -31.49 30.41
CA ALA A 412 42.11 -31.22 30.90
C ALA A 412 41.39 -30.16 30.04
N GLN A 413 42.07 -29.05 29.72
CA GLN A 413 41.53 -28.02 28.83
C GLN A 413 41.25 -28.56 27.41
N ALA A 414 42.09 -29.48 26.90
CA ALA A 414 41.89 -30.09 25.59
C ALA A 414 40.65 -30.99 25.56
N LEU A 415 40.42 -31.75 26.64
CA LEU A 415 39.23 -32.58 26.79
C LEU A 415 37.95 -31.74 26.91
N ASP A 416 37.99 -30.64 27.65
CA ASP A 416 36.85 -29.71 27.75
C ASP A 416 36.53 -29.08 26.39
N LEU A 417 37.54 -28.61 25.65
CA LEU A 417 37.36 -28.08 24.30
C LEU A 417 36.86 -29.13 23.30
N GLN A 418 37.32 -30.38 23.39
CA GLN A 418 36.78 -31.48 22.58
C GLN A 418 35.31 -31.76 22.90
N ALA A 419 34.93 -31.73 24.18
CA ALA A 419 33.54 -31.91 24.60
C ALA A 419 32.64 -30.77 24.11
N GLU A 420 33.12 -29.52 24.15
CA GLU A 420 32.43 -28.36 23.58
C GLU A 420 32.28 -28.45 22.06
N ALA A 421 33.34 -28.82 21.34
CA ALA A 421 33.31 -28.99 19.89
C ALA A 421 32.35 -30.13 19.47
N ALA A 422 32.32 -31.25 20.21
CA ALA A 422 31.39 -32.34 19.96
C ALA A 422 29.93 -31.91 20.17
N LYS A 423 29.64 -31.13 21.22
CA LYS A 423 28.30 -30.55 21.45
C LYS A 423 27.89 -29.61 20.31
N ALA A 424 28.79 -28.73 19.89
CA ALA A 424 28.54 -27.80 18.79
C ALA A 424 28.28 -28.55 17.46
N ARG A 425 29.00 -29.64 17.17
CA ARG A 425 28.76 -30.47 15.98
C ARG A 425 27.38 -31.14 15.98
N VAL A 426 26.94 -31.66 17.13
CA VAL A 426 25.59 -32.22 17.27
C VAL A 426 24.52 -31.14 17.05
N GLN A 427 24.76 -29.92 17.54
CA GLN A 427 23.86 -28.78 17.29
C GLN A 427 23.82 -28.41 15.81
N VAL A 428 24.94 -28.43 15.08
CA VAL A 428 24.97 -28.21 13.63
C VAL A 428 24.13 -29.25 12.89
N GLU A 429 24.23 -30.53 13.24
CA GLU A 429 23.44 -31.61 12.60
C GLU A 429 21.93 -31.44 12.88
N GLN A 430 21.55 -31.09 14.11
CA GLN A 430 20.16 -30.82 14.46
C GLN A 430 19.61 -29.60 13.69
N GLN A 431 20.39 -28.53 13.60
CA GLN A 431 20.00 -27.32 12.88
C GLN A 431 19.89 -27.58 11.36
N ALA A 432 20.78 -28.41 10.79
CA ALA A 432 20.73 -28.80 9.39
C ALA A 432 19.46 -29.58 9.04
N LEU A 433 19.04 -30.49 9.93
CA LEU A 433 17.78 -31.23 9.79
C LEU A 433 16.57 -30.30 9.89
N GLN A 434 16.61 -29.30 10.77
CA GLN A 434 15.54 -28.30 10.88
C GLN A 434 15.41 -27.46 9.61
N VAL A 435 16.53 -26.98 9.05
CA VAL A 435 16.53 -26.23 7.77
C VAL A 435 15.97 -27.08 6.63
N ALA A 436 16.31 -28.37 6.57
CA ALA A 436 15.79 -29.28 5.55
C ALA A 436 14.28 -29.52 5.70
N ALA A 437 13.77 -29.63 6.93
CA ALA A 437 12.35 -29.78 7.21
C ALA A 437 11.54 -28.54 6.77
N LEU A 438 11.99 -27.35 7.16
CA LEU A 438 11.37 -26.08 6.74
C LEU A 438 11.35 -25.93 5.23
N GLN A 439 12.43 -26.35 4.56
CA GLN A 439 12.51 -26.28 3.10
C GLN A 439 11.53 -27.24 2.40
N ALA A 440 11.31 -28.43 2.96
CA ALA A 440 10.31 -29.36 2.44
C ALA A 440 8.89 -28.78 2.58
N GLU A 441 8.57 -28.22 3.74
CA GLU A 441 7.26 -27.61 4.01
C GLU A 441 6.96 -26.41 3.10
N CYS A 442 7.97 -25.55 2.85
CA CYS A 442 7.87 -24.49 1.84
C CYS A 442 7.55 -25.02 0.44
N ASN A 443 8.14 -26.14 0.03
CA ASN A 443 7.91 -26.70 -1.30
C ASN A 443 6.50 -27.27 -1.43
N ASP A 444 6.00 -27.96 -0.40
CA ASP A 444 4.65 -28.50 -0.39
C ASP A 444 3.60 -27.39 -0.46
N LEU A 445 3.78 -26.31 0.30
CA LEU A 445 2.90 -25.13 0.25
C LEU A 445 2.94 -24.40 -1.10
N ARG A 446 4.11 -24.30 -1.74
CA ARG A 446 4.22 -23.74 -3.10
C ARG A 446 3.49 -24.58 -4.12
N VAL A 447 3.56 -25.90 -4.02
CA VAL A 447 2.80 -26.81 -4.89
C VAL A 447 1.29 -26.65 -4.67
N ALA A 448 0.84 -26.54 -3.42
CA ALA A 448 -0.56 -26.29 -3.10
C ALA A 448 -1.05 -24.93 -3.66
N ALA A 449 -0.25 -23.86 -3.49
CA ALA A 449 -0.57 -22.55 -4.05
C ALA A 449 -0.66 -22.57 -5.58
N ALA A 450 0.26 -23.26 -6.26
CA ALA A 450 0.24 -23.40 -7.71
C ALA A 450 -1.00 -24.18 -8.21
N GLN A 451 -1.43 -25.21 -7.47
CA GLN A 451 -2.66 -25.95 -7.79
C GLN A 451 -3.91 -25.06 -7.69
N HIS A 452 -3.95 -24.13 -6.73
CA HIS A 452 -5.04 -23.15 -6.63
C HIS A 452 -5.03 -22.16 -7.78
N GLU A 453 -3.85 -21.66 -8.19
CA GLU A 453 -3.73 -20.77 -9.36
C GLU A 453 -4.16 -21.46 -10.67
N ASP A 454 -3.86 -22.75 -10.84
CA ASP A 454 -4.27 -23.52 -12.01
C ASP A 454 -5.79 -23.80 -12.04
N VAL A 455 -6.47 -23.84 -10.88
CA VAL A 455 -7.94 -23.94 -10.80
C VAL A 455 -8.62 -22.58 -11.04
N GLU A 456 -7.94 -21.48 -10.74
CA GLU A 456 -8.44 -20.13 -11.03
C GLU A 456 -8.38 -19.73 -12.51
N ARG A 457 -7.46 -20.30 -13.29
CA ARG A 457 -7.32 -20.08 -14.74
C ARG A 457 -8.34 -20.89 -15.53
#